data_AF-A0A7S4IL09-F1
#
_entry.id   AF-A0A7S4IL09-F1
#
_cell.length_a   1.000
_cell.length_b   1.000
_cell.length_c   1.000
_cell.angle_alpha   90.00
_cell.angle_beta   90.00
_cell.angle_gamma   90.00
#
_symmetry.space_group_name_H-M   'P 1'
#
loop_
_entity.id
_entity.type
_entity.pdbx_description
1 polymer ?
#
loop_
_entity_poly.entity_id
_entity_poly.type
_entity_poly.pdbx_seq_one_letter_code
_entity_poly.pdbx_strand_id
1 'polypeptide(L)'
;MGDDQVSFVLTGFGPFRGVADNPTTTLVGSFAGCLTGKSVDEHGNAGGTVCRLSSEMKQIAPHVIKAVVFETSAKHVKSEINRLIGEIAQASVTGPQHVVLLHLGVNYKGLKFQIERCAYNDASFRIPDEDGFQPKRECVLDASRENISWGGKLSTTLNVDSLRRELANTGGFGDDVAVSGDPGRFVCNYTYCYSLDKAQLVNSTRSCGEFHGNDISSSQSVPDLGSVPTLHSLFLHVPPFETQGEDRQLEFVVKLIKAIRKQLSAV
;
A
#
# COMPACT_ATOMS: atom_id res chain seq x y z
N MET A 1 18.11 -5.82 18.93
CA MET A 1 16.77 -5.55 19.52
C MET A 1 16.07 -4.37 18.84
N GLY A 2 16.25 -4.11 17.54
CA GLY A 2 15.69 -2.89 16.90
C GLY A 2 15.14 -3.04 15.48
N ASP A 3 15.06 -4.26 14.93
CA ASP A 3 14.70 -4.44 13.51
C ASP A 3 13.18 -4.64 13.28
N ASP A 4 12.41 -5.01 14.32
CA ASP A 4 11.01 -5.47 14.17
C ASP A 4 9.94 -4.41 14.44
N GLN A 5 10.30 -3.12 14.54
CA GLN A 5 9.32 -2.08 14.88
C GLN A 5 8.41 -1.65 13.73
N VAL A 6 8.77 -1.95 12.48
CA VAL A 6 8.06 -1.48 11.29
C VAL A 6 7.76 -2.65 10.37
N SER A 7 6.47 -2.88 10.13
CA SER A 7 5.98 -3.91 9.21
C SER A 7 5.18 -3.31 8.06
N PHE A 8 5.01 -4.08 6.99
CA PHE A 8 4.40 -3.64 5.74
C PHE A 8 3.28 -4.58 5.32
N VAL A 9 2.17 -4.00 4.91
CA VAL A 9 1.19 -4.64 4.05
C VAL A 9 1.42 -4.10 2.65
N LEU A 10 1.90 -4.95 1.75
CA LEU A 10 2.14 -4.61 0.36
C LEU A 10 0.92 -4.98 -0.47
N THR A 11 0.46 -4.06 -1.32
CA THR A 11 -0.68 -4.33 -2.19
C THR A 11 -0.42 -3.83 -3.60
N GLY A 12 -1.11 -4.41 -4.56
CA GLY A 12 -1.04 -4.06 -5.96
C GLY A 12 -2.38 -4.32 -6.63
N PHE A 13 -2.44 -4.18 -7.94
CA PHE A 13 -3.67 -4.41 -8.68
C PHE A 13 -3.48 -5.52 -9.71
N GLY A 14 -4.56 -6.28 -9.89
CA GLY A 14 -4.70 -7.25 -10.96
C GLY A 14 -4.77 -6.59 -12.34
N PRO A 15 -5.03 -7.40 -13.38
CA PRO A 15 -5.34 -6.93 -14.73
C PRO A 15 -6.48 -5.88 -14.73
N PHE A 16 -6.50 -5.04 -15.76
CA PHE A 16 -7.57 -4.05 -15.96
C PHE A 16 -7.74 -3.72 -17.45
N ARG A 17 -8.98 -3.61 -17.93
CA ARG A 17 -9.35 -3.35 -19.35
C ARG A 17 -8.75 -4.32 -20.37
N GLY A 18 -8.58 -5.58 -20.01
CA GLY A 18 -7.97 -6.57 -20.91
C GLY A 18 -6.47 -6.37 -21.14
N VAL A 19 -5.81 -5.49 -20.37
CA VAL A 19 -4.34 -5.53 -20.21
C VAL A 19 -4.04 -6.61 -19.18
N ALA A 20 -3.56 -7.77 -19.66
CA ALA A 20 -3.25 -8.92 -18.82
C ALA A 20 -2.07 -8.64 -17.87
N ASP A 21 -1.12 -7.81 -18.29
CA ASP A 21 0.14 -7.60 -17.58
C ASP A 21 0.12 -6.27 -16.81
N ASN A 22 -0.37 -6.31 -15.58
CA ASN A 22 -0.18 -5.21 -14.64
C ASN A 22 1.13 -5.43 -13.87
N PRO A 23 2.14 -4.55 -13.99
CA PRO A 23 3.42 -4.70 -13.30
C PRO A 23 3.28 -4.97 -11.80
N THR A 24 2.29 -4.34 -11.17
CA THR A 24 2.09 -4.45 -9.73
C THR A 24 1.56 -5.83 -9.29
N THR A 25 0.91 -6.58 -10.19
CA THR A 25 0.57 -7.99 -9.94
C THR A 25 1.85 -8.81 -9.73
N THR A 26 2.81 -8.69 -10.64
CA THR A 26 4.09 -9.41 -10.58
C THR A 26 4.90 -8.98 -9.36
N LEU A 27 5.07 -7.68 -9.14
CA LEU A 27 5.86 -7.16 -8.01
C LEU A 27 5.34 -7.67 -6.67
N VAL A 28 4.03 -7.62 -6.45
CA VAL A 28 3.41 -8.08 -5.20
C VAL A 28 3.43 -9.61 -5.11
N GLY A 29 3.24 -10.31 -6.23
CA GLY A 29 3.37 -11.76 -6.32
C GLY A 29 4.75 -12.26 -5.90
N SER A 30 5.82 -11.55 -6.28
CA SER A 30 7.18 -11.86 -5.86
C SER A 30 7.33 -11.81 -4.33
N PHE A 31 6.74 -10.82 -3.66
CA PHE A 31 6.71 -10.77 -2.19
C PHE A 31 5.83 -11.87 -1.58
N ALA A 32 4.65 -12.13 -2.14
CA ALA A 32 3.77 -13.20 -1.64
C ALA A 32 4.43 -14.60 -1.73
N GLY A 33 5.18 -14.86 -2.80
CA GLY A 33 6.00 -16.07 -2.94
C GLY A 33 7.03 -16.22 -1.82
N CYS A 34 7.67 -15.11 -1.42
CA CYS A 34 8.61 -15.09 -0.28
C CYS A 34 7.93 -15.55 1.02
N LEU A 35 6.72 -15.04 1.28
CA LEU A 35 6.00 -15.27 2.55
C LEU A 35 5.49 -16.70 2.68
N THR A 36 5.14 -17.33 1.56
CA THR A 36 4.60 -18.70 1.55
C THR A 36 5.67 -19.79 1.43
N GLY A 37 6.94 -19.40 1.24
CA GLY A 37 8.04 -20.34 0.99
C GLY A 37 7.90 -21.12 -0.32
N LYS A 38 6.94 -20.75 -1.19
CA LYS A 38 6.70 -21.41 -2.48
C LYS A 38 7.58 -20.74 -3.55
N SER A 39 8.73 -21.34 -3.83
CA SER A 39 9.47 -21.07 -5.07
C SER A 39 8.85 -21.91 -6.21
N VAL A 40 8.57 -21.26 -7.34
CA VAL A 40 8.15 -21.89 -8.60
C VAL A 40 9.20 -21.59 -9.66
N ASP A 41 9.53 -22.58 -10.49
CA ASP A 41 10.42 -22.38 -11.65
C ASP A 41 9.72 -21.63 -12.79
N GLU A 42 10.46 -21.28 -13.84
CA GLU A 42 9.95 -20.58 -15.05
C GLU A 42 8.81 -21.34 -15.76
N HIS A 43 8.48 -22.56 -15.33
CA HIS A 43 7.45 -23.43 -15.90
C HIS A 43 6.36 -23.81 -14.89
N GLY A 44 6.32 -23.20 -13.70
CA GLY A 44 5.25 -23.39 -12.70
C GLY A 44 5.32 -24.71 -11.91
N ASN A 45 6.43 -25.44 -11.96
CA ASN A 45 6.58 -26.68 -11.20
C ASN A 45 7.16 -26.44 -9.81
N ALA A 46 6.58 -27.13 -8.81
CA ALA A 46 7.08 -27.19 -7.44
C ALA A 46 8.28 -28.15 -7.36
N GLY A 47 9.42 -27.74 -7.91
CA GLY A 47 10.68 -28.48 -7.88
C GLY A 47 11.81 -27.54 -7.48
N GLY A 48 12.54 -27.88 -6.41
CA GLY A 48 13.52 -27.04 -5.75
C GLY A 48 14.46 -26.28 -6.69
N THR A 49 14.20 -24.98 -6.83
CA THR A 49 15.09 -24.02 -7.47
C THR A 49 15.45 -22.96 -6.44
N VAL A 50 16.73 -22.58 -6.42
CA VAL A 50 17.29 -21.49 -5.61
C VAL A 50 16.37 -20.27 -5.72
N CYS A 51 15.87 -19.82 -4.58
CA CYS A 51 15.04 -18.64 -4.47
C CYS A 51 15.77 -17.43 -5.10
N ARG A 52 15.35 -17.04 -6.32
CA ARG A 52 15.90 -15.96 -7.17
C ARG A 52 15.75 -14.56 -6.57
N LEU A 53 15.19 -14.46 -5.37
CA LEU A 53 15.16 -13.21 -4.62
C LEU A 53 16.59 -12.71 -4.41
N SER A 54 16.79 -11.43 -4.70
CA SER A 54 18.03 -10.75 -4.34
C SER A 54 18.28 -10.89 -2.84
N SER A 55 19.55 -10.83 -2.44
CA SER A 55 19.93 -10.84 -1.02
C SER A 55 19.23 -9.72 -0.25
N GLU A 56 18.93 -8.58 -0.89
CA GLU A 56 18.16 -7.52 -0.24
C GLU A 56 16.68 -7.83 -0.06
N MET A 57 16.02 -8.53 -1.00
CA MET A 57 14.63 -8.97 -0.82
C MET A 57 14.51 -9.92 0.37
N LYS A 58 15.47 -10.85 0.54
CA LYS A 58 15.49 -11.77 1.69
C LYS A 58 15.64 -11.03 3.02
N GLN A 59 16.39 -9.92 3.05
CA GLN A 59 16.52 -9.10 4.25
C GLN A 59 15.23 -8.34 4.59
N ILE A 60 14.42 -7.97 3.61
CA ILE A 60 13.20 -7.19 3.86
C ILE A 60 11.93 -8.03 4.00
N ALA A 61 11.92 -9.25 3.45
CA ALA A 61 10.76 -10.14 3.48
C ALA A 61 10.18 -10.37 4.89
N PRO A 62 10.98 -10.52 5.97
CA PRO A 62 10.45 -10.66 7.33
C PRO A 62 9.61 -9.46 7.80
N HIS A 63 9.80 -8.28 7.21
CA HIS A 63 9.04 -7.07 7.54
C HIS A 63 7.76 -6.91 6.71
N VAL A 64 7.55 -7.73 5.68
CA VAL A 64 6.29 -7.72 4.90
C VAL A 64 5.35 -8.76 5.49
N ILE A 65 4.36 -8.33 6.27
CA ILE A 65 3.43 -9.25 6.95
C ILE A 65 2.31 -9.75 6.04
N LYS A 66 2.05 -9.03 4.93
CA LYS A 66 1.06 -9.43 3.92
C LYS A 66 1.43 -8.84 2.56
N ALA A 67 1.19 -9.61 1.51
CA ALA A 67 1.28 -9.16 0.12
C ALA A 67 0.00 -9.62 -0.61
N VAL A 68 -0.79 -8.68 -1.14
CA VAL A 68 -2.11 -8.97 -1.72
C VAL A 68 -2.34 -8.20 -3.02
N VAL A 69 -2.76 -8.91 -4.07
CA VAL A 69 -3.20 -8.29 -5.33
C VAL A 69 -4.69 -8.03 -5.23
N PHE A 70 -5.09 -6.77 -5.32
CA PHE A 70 -6.48 -6.37 -5.35
C PHE A 70 -7.05 -6.51 -6.76
N GLU A 71 -8.32 -6.86 -6.83
CA GLU A 71 -9.10 -6.58 -8.03
C GLU A 71 -9.15 -5.07 -8.28
N THR A 72 -9.10 -4.66 -9.54
CA THR A 72 -9.22 -3.25 -9.93
C THR A 72 -10.69 -2.81 -9.85
N SER A 73 -11.26 -2.86 -8.65
CA SER A 73 -12.65 -2.52 -8.30
C SER A 73 -12.69 -1.70 -7.01
N ALA A 74 -13.44 -0.59 -7.03
CA ALA A 74 -13.64 0.26 -5.85
C ALA A 74 -14.29 -0.51 -4.68
N LYS A 75 -15.24 -1.39 -4.99
CA LYS A 75 -15.95 -2.22 -4.02
C LYS A 75 -14.98 -3.20 -3.35
N HIS A 76 -14.18 -3.91 -4.15
CA HIS A 76 -13.19 -4.87 -3.66
C HIS A 76 -12.18 -4.17 -2.75
N VAL A 77 -11.64 -3.04 -3.20
CA VAL A 77 -10.66 -2.23 -2.46
C VAL A 77 -11.17 -1.85 -1.06
N LYS A 78 -12.41 -1.35 -0.92
CA LYS A 78 -12.98 -0.99 0.39
C LYS A 78 -13.05 -2.20 1.30
N SER A 79 -13.60 -3.30 0.81
CA SER A 79 -13.75 -4.51 1.62
C SER A 79 -12.40 -5.04 2.09
N GLU A 80 -11.41 -5.03 1.21
CA GLU A 80 -10.10 -5.63 1.48
C GLU A 80 -9.25 -4.76 2.41
N ILE A 81 -9.28 -3.43 2.26
CA ILE A 81 -8.64 -2.51 3.22
C ILE A 81 -9.23 -2.68 4.62
N ASN A 82 -10.56 -2.75 4.75
CA ASN A 82 -11.21 -2.94 6.05
C ASN A 82 -10.81 -4.29 6.66
N ARG A 83 -10.76 -5.35 5.86
CA ARG A 83 -10.30 -6.68 6.29
C ARG A 83 -8.86 -6.64 6.81
N LEU A 84 -7.94 -6.04 6.05
CA LEU A 84 -6.52 -5.92 6.42
C LEU A 84 -6.34 -5.12 7.71
N ILE A 85 -7.04 -4.00 7.87
CA ILE A 85 -6.98 -3.19 9.09
C ILE A 85 -7.56 -3.94 10.29
N GLY A 86 -8.66 -4.68 10.09
CA GLY A 86 -9.22 -5.56 11.12
C GLY A 86 -8.23 -6.64 11.57
N GLU A 87 -7.52 -7.28 10.64
CA GLU A 87 -6.46 -8.25 10.95
C GLU A 87 -5.31 -7.61 11.74
N ILE A 88 -4.86 -6.43 11.33
CA ILE A 88 -3.79 -5.69 12.02
C ILE A 88 -4.21 -5.33 13.45
N ALA A 89 -5.45 -4.87 13.64
CA ALA A 89 -5.96 -4.49 14.95
C ALA A 89 -6.14 -5.68 15.92
N GLN A 90 -6.26 -6.89 15.39
CA GLN A 90 -6.35 -8.12 16.18
C GLN A 90 -4.99 -8.77 16.47
N ALA A 91 -3.91 -8.31 15.82
CA ALA A 91 -2.58 -8.86 16.00
C ALA A 91 -1.96 -8.44 17.36
N SER A 92 -1.29 -9.40 18.02
CA SER A 92 -0.82 -9.41 19.42
C SER A 92 -0.09 -8.16 19.95
N VAL A 93 -0.12 -8.00 21.29
CA VAL A 93 0.54 -6.96 22.13
C VAL A 93 2.05 -6.84 21.91
N THR A 94 2.72 -7.86 21.36
CA THR A 94 4.15 -7.85 21.02
C THR A 94 4.42 -7.56 19.53
N GLY A 95 3.44 -7.01 18.82
CA GLY A 95 3.51 -6.69 17.39
C GLY A 95 4.40 -5.49 17.06
N PRO A 96 4.51 -5.13 15.77
CA PRO A 96 5.27 -3.95 15.35
C PRO A 96 4.68 -2.68 15.96
N GLN A 97 5.50 -1.64 16.12
CA GLN A 97 5.00 -0.32 16.55
C GLN A 97 4.34 0.44 15.39
N HIS A 98 4.77 0.19 14.16
CA HIS A 98 4.27 0.81 12.94
C HIS A 98 3.89 -0.25 11.90
N VAL A 99 2.75 -0.04 11.24
CA VAL A 99 2.39 -0.78 10.02
C VAL A 99 2.15 0.19 8.89
N VAL A 100 2.80 -0.07 7.76
CA VAL A 100 2.67 0.74 6.54
C VAL A 100 1.87 -0.04 5.50
N LEU A 101 0.70 0.46 5.13
CA LEU A 101 -0.04 0.01 3.95
C LEU A 101 0.62 0.66 2.72
N LEU A 102 1.48 -0.09 2.05
CA LEU A 102 2.16 0.33 0.82
C LEU A 102 1.39 -0.20 -0.39
N HIS A 103 0.73 0.71 -1.09
CA HIS A 103 -0.05 0.41 -2.28
C HIS A 103 0.78 0.70 -3.54
N LEU A 104 0.84 -0.28 -4.44
CA LEU A 104 1.48 -0.14 -5.75
C LEU A 104 0.40 0.02 -6.82
N GLY A 105 0.54 1.01 -7.68
CA GLY A 105 -0.27 1.16 -8.89
C GLY A 105 0.62 1.39 -10.11
N VAL A 106 0.18 0.97 -11.28
CA VAL A 106 0.90 1.28 -12.52
C VAL A 106 0.41 2.61 -13.10
N ASN A 107 1.35 3.50 -13.41
CA ASN A 107 1.10 4.64 -14.28
C ASN A 107 1.53 4.24 -15.70
N TYR A 108 0.59 3.77 -16.52
CA TYR A 108 0.90 3.24 -17.86
C TYR A 108 1.53 4.24 -18.83
N LYS A 109 1.46 5.54 -18.52
CA LYS A 109 2.12 6.61 -19.30
C LYS A 109 3.33 7.21 -18.55
N GLY A 110 3.64 6.65 -17.39
CA GLY A 110 4.71 7.09 -16.52
C GLY A 110 6.07 6.66 -17.04
N LEU A 111 7.06 7.53 -16.83
CA LEU A 111 8.46 7.25 -17.13
C LEU A 111 9.29 7.00 -15.86
N LYS A 112 8.71 7.30 -14.70
CA LYS A 112 9.39 7.43 -13.41
C LYS A 112 8.56 6.76 -12.33
N PHE A 113 9.23 6.38 -11.25
CA PHE A 113 8.59 6.06 -9.99
C PHE A 113 8.03 7.33 -9.37
N GLN A 114 6.77 7.31 -8.93
CA GLN A 114 6.10 8.45 -8.34
C GLN A 114 5.60 8.10 -6.93
N ILE A 115 6.20 8.73 -5.93
CA ILE A 115 5.78 8.61 -4.53
C ILE A 115 4.67 9.62 -4.30
N GLU A 116 3.46 9.15 -4.05
CA GLU A 116 2.29 10.02 -3.91
C GLU A 116 2.23 10.64 -2.52
N ARG A 117 2.27 11.97 -2.45
CA ARG A 117 2.14 12.72 -1.20
C ARG A 117 0.72 12.70 -0.65
N CYS A 118 -0.27 12.61 -1.53
CA CYS A 118 -1.66 12.80 -1.18
C CYS A 118 -2.63 12.09 -2.11
N ALA A 119 -3.86 11.96 -1.63
CA ALA A 119 -5.03 11.55 -2.40
C ALA A 119 -6.19 12.54 -2.20
N TYR A 120 -7.20 12.40 -3.04
CA TYR A 120 -8.38 13.26 -3.04
C TYR A 120 -9.64 12.45 -2.79
N ASN A 121 -10.55 13.00 -1.97
CA ASN A 121 -11.91 12.49 -1.78
C ASN A 121 -12.76 12.73 -3.03
N ASP A 122 -12.34 12.14 -4.15
CA ASP A 122 -12.88 12.35 -5.49
C ASP A 122 -12.87 11.02 -6.25
N ALA A 123 -14.06 10.45 -6.43
CA ALA A 123 -14.34 9.35 -7.31
C ALA A 123 -14.97 9.89 -8.60
N SER A 124 -14.12 10.15 -9.60
CA SER A 124 -14.51 10.64 -10.94
C SER A 124 -13.87 9.77 -12.02
N PHE A 125 -14.34 8.54 -12.14
CA PHE A 125 -13.70 7.53 -12.98
C PHE A 125 -14.01 7.79 -14.45
N ARG A 126 -12.96 7.97 -15.28
CA ARG A 126 -13.12 8.21 -16.72
C ARG A 126 -13.71 7.01 -17.47
N ILE A 127 -13.58 5.83 -16.90
CA ILE A 127 -13.96 4.52 -17.43
C ILE A 127 -14.45 3.66 -16.26
N PRO A 128 -15.32 2.67 -16.49
CA PRO A 128 -15.73 1.76 -15.42
C PRO A 128 -14.52 0.96 -14.90
N ASP A 129 -14.59 0.61 -13.62
CA ASP A 129 -13.72 -0.40 -13.02
C ASP A 129 -14.16 -1.83 -13.44
N GLU A 130 -13.48 -2.88 -12.95
CA GLU A 130 -13.81 -4.26 -13.37
C GLU A 130 -15.18 -4.75 -12.87
N ASP A 131 -15.77 -4.09 -11.87
CA ASP A 131 -17.14 -4.34 -11.39
C ASP A 131 -18.18 -3.49 -12.14
N GLY A 132 -17.76 -2.70 -13.14
CA GLY A 132 -18.63 -1.80 -13.90
C GLY A 132 -18.94 -0.49 -13.20
N PHE A 133 -18.34 -0.20 -12.04
CA PHE A 133 -18.58 1.04 -11.30
C PHE A 133 -17.85 2.21 -11.95
N GLN A 134 -18.59 3.26 -12.30
CA GLN A 134 -18.07 4.45 -12.97
C GLN A 134 -18.64 5.74 -12.36
N PRO A 135 -18.23 6.09 -11.12
CA PRO A 135 -18.74 7.25 -10.41
C PRO A 135 -18.38 8.56 -11.12
N LYS A 136 -19.27 9.54 -11.00
CA LYS A 136 -19.10 10.88 -11.59
C LYS A 136 -19.21 11.94 -10.49
N ARG A 137 -18.06 12.44 -10.04
CA ARG A 137 -17.97 13.46 -8.97
C ARG A 137 -18.61 13.01 -7.66
N GLU A 138 -18.33 11.78 -7.27
CA GLU A 138 -18.76 11.23 -5.99
C GLU A 138 -17.62 11.26 -4.97
N CYS A 139 -17.94 11.21 -3.68
CA CYS A 139 -16.93 11.06 -2.64
C CYS A 139 -16.44 9.61 -2.57
N VAL A 140 -15.15 9.44 -2.29
CA VAL A 140 -14.60 8.12 -1.90
C VAL A 140 -15.09 7.76 -0.50
N LEU A 141 -15.11 8.75 0.39
CA LEU A 141 -15.42 8.64 1.81
C LEU A 141 -16.91 8.85 2.06
N ASP A 142 -17.44 8.16 3.07
CA ASP A 142 -18.84 8.25 3.45
C ASP A 142 -19.13 9.61 4.12
N ALA A 143 -20.35 10.11 3.97
CA ALA A 143 -20.75 11.45 4.43
C ALA A 143 -20.67 11.64 5.96
N SER A 144 -20.52 10.55 6.73
CA SER A 144 -20.32 10.58 8.19
C SER A 144 -18.93 11.06 8.61
N ARG A 145 -17.97 11.18 7.69
CA ARG A 145 -16.67 11.82 7.94
C ARG A 145 -16.85 13.33 7.96
N GLU A 146 -17.02 13.89 9.16
CA GLU A 146 -17.01 15.33 9.36
C GLU A 146 -15.70 15.93 8.80
N ASN A 147 -15.82 17.04 8.06
CA ASN A 147 -14.72 17.91 7.62
C ASN A 147 -13.95 17.59 6.33
N ILE A 148 -14.35 16.61 5.51
CA ILE A 148 -13.75 16.41 4.16
C ILE A 148 -14.83 16.28 3.09
N SER A 149 -15.07 17.38 2.37
CA SER A 149 -15.97 17.41 1.21
C SER A 149 -15.36 16.76 -0.03
N TRP A 150 -16.16 16.62 -1.08
CA TRP A 150 -15.69 16.17 -2.40
C TRP A 150 -14.48 17.00 -2.86
N GLY A 151 -13.44 16.33 -3.35
CA GLY A 151 -12.18 16.96 -3.77
C GLY A 151 -11.26 17.35 -2.61
N GLY A 152 -11.67 17.14 -1.36
CA GLY A 152 -10.82 17.34 -0.19
C GLY A 152 -9.58 16.46 -0.22
N LYS A 153 -8.46 16.97 0.30
CA LYS A 153 -7.14 16.34 0.19
C LYS A 153 -6.75 15.64 1.50
N LEU A 154 -6.33 14.38 1.40
CA LEU A 154 -5.69 13.64 2.49
C LEU A 154 -4.21 13.44 2.14
N SER A 155 -3.31 13.59 3.11
CA SER A 155 -1.86 13.42 2.91
C SER A 155 -1.31 12.35 3.84
N THR A 156 -0.27 11.64 3.39
CA THR A 156 0.45 10.67 4.23
C THR A 156 1.19 11.37 5.37
N THR A 157 1.39 10.64 6.47
CA THR A 157 2.22 11.06 7.60
C THR A 157 3.71 10.82 7.35
N LEU A 158 4.06 10.09 6.29
CA LEU A 158 5.45 9.87 5.88
C LEU A 158 6.03 11.12 5.20
N ASN A 159 7.28 11.46 5.49
CA ASN A 159 7.96 12.57 4.83
C ASN A 159 8.49 12.10 3.46
N VAL A 160 7.64 12.21 2.44
CA VAL A 160 7.92 11.77 1.06
C VAL A 160 9.09 12.48 0.41
N ASP A 161 9.37 13.73 0.77
CA ASP A 161 10.52 14.48 0.26
C ASP A 161 11.84 13.92 0.80
N SER A 162 11.84 13.46 2.05
CA SER A 162 12.97 12.71 2.61
C SER A 162 13.15 11.35 1.94
N LEU A 163 12.06 10.62 1.68
CA LEU A 163 12.12 9.33 0.98
C LEU A 163 12.67 9.50 -0.44
N ARG A 164 12.19 10.50 -1.20
CA ARG A 164 12.69 10.80 -2.54
C ARG A 164 14.17 11.18 -2.54
N ARG A 165 14.64 11.96 -1.55
CA ARG A 165 16.08 12.27 -1.42
C ARG A 165 16.92 11.03 -1.14
N GLU A 166 16.50 10.18 -0.20
CA GLU A 166 17.19 8.92 0.10
C GLU A 166 17.25 8.03 -1.15
N LEU A 167 16.12 7.78 -1.81
CA LEU A 167 16.05 6.92 -2.99
C LEU A 167 16.87 7.46 -4.18
N ALA A 168 16.86 8.77 -4.39
CA ALA A 168 17.65 9.38 -5.45
C ALA A 168 19.16 9.32 -5.17
N ASN A 169 19.57 9.62 -3.93
CA ASN A 169 20.99 9.84 -3.59
C ASN A 169 21.70 8.55 -3.17
N THR A 170 21.04 7.69 -2.38
CA THR A 170 21.63 6.45 -1.84
C THR A 170 20.99 5.20 -2.45
N GLY A 171 19.76 5.31 -2.96
CA GLY A 171 19.06 4.23 -3.66
C GLY A 171 19.49 4.04 -5.12
N GLY A 172 20.26 4.98 -5.69
CA GLY A 172 20.73 4.89 -7.07
C GLY A 172 19.66 5.16 -8.12
N PHE A 173 18.53 5.78 -7.76
CA PHE A 173 17.44 6.09 -8.69
C PHE A 173 17.52 7.48 -9.30
N GLY A 174 18.36 8.39 -8.78
CA GLY A 174 18.58 9.72 -9.35
C GLY A 174 17.29 10.44 -9.74
N ASP A 175 17.15 10.70 -11.05
CA ASP A 175 16.00 11.39 -11.63
C ASP A 175 14.83 10.45 -12.00
N ASP A 176 14.96 9.14 -11.84
CA ASP A 176 13.90 8.16 -12.09
C ASP A 176 12.82 8.17 -11.00
N VAL A 177 13.02 8.92 -9.91
CA VAL A 177 12.07 9.04 -8.79
C VAL A 177 11.59 10.48 -8.58
N ALA A 178 10.27 10.64 -8.46
CA ALA A 178 9.62 11.91 -8.21
C ALA A 178 8.61 11.82 -7.06
N VAL A 179 8.34 12.94 -6.40
CA VAL A 179 7.16 13.10 -5.56
C VAL A 179 6.01 13.59 -6.42
N SER A 180 4.85 12.96 -6.30
CA SER A 180 3.62 13.34 -7.00
C SER A 180 2.58 13.85 -6.00
N GLY A 181 1.77 14.81 -6.47
CA GLY A 181 0.62 15.32 -5.74
C GLY A 181 -0.70 14.93 -6.40
N ASP A 182 -0.67 14.10 -7.44
CA ASP A 182 -1.84 13.71 -8.21
C ASP A 182 -1.82 12.20 -8.53
N PRO A 183 -2.48 11.36 -7.70
CA PRO A 183 -2.59 9.93 -7.94
C PRO A 183 -3.66 9.59 -9.02
N GLY A 184 -4.12 10.59 -9.77
CA GLY A 184 -5.19 10.47 -10.75
C GLY A 184 -6.58 10.46 -10.12
N ARG A 185 -7.59 9.99 -10.85
CA ARG A 185 -9.00 9.93 -10.43
C ARG A 185 -9.64 8.59 -10.79
N PHE A 186 -8.85 7.52 -10.68
CA PHE A 186 -9.31 6.15 -10.87
C PHE A 186 -9.11 5.35 -9.58
N VAL A 187 -9.09 4.00 -9.66
CA VAL A 187 -8.97 3.11 -8.50
C VAL A 187 -7.72 3.42 -7.67
N CYS A 188 -6.59 3.84 -8.26
CA CYS A 188 -5.40 4.24 -7.49
C CYS A 188 -5.69 5.34 -6.44
N ASN A 189 -6.29 6.46 -6.87
CA ASN A 189 -6.68 7.54 -5.96
C ASN A 189 -7.73 7.08 -4.95
N TYR A 190 -8.70 6.29 -5.40
CA TYR A 190 -9.76 5.74 -4.55
C TYR A 190 -9.17 4.91 -3.40
N THR A 191 -8.29 3.96 -3.72
CA THR A 191 -7.55 3.14 -2.76
C THR A 191 -6.73 4.00 -1.81
N TYR A 192 -5.95 4.96 -2.34
CA TYR A 192 -5.09 5.76 -1.49
C TYR A 192 -5.87 6.67 -0.54
N CYS A 193 -6.93 7.32 -1.04
CA CYS A 193 -7.82 8.15 -0.24
C CYS A 193 -8.47 7.35 0.89
N TYR A 194 -9.04 6.18 0.58
CA TYR A 194 -9.69 5.33 1.57
C TYR A 194 -8.69 4.77 2.60
N SER A 195 -7.51 4.34 2.15
CA SER A 195 -6.46 3.81 3.02
C SER A 195 -5.90 4.87 3.97
N LEU A 196 -5.65 6.10 3.48
CA LEU A 196 -5.25 7.24 4.33
C LEU A 196 -6.29 7.55 5.39
N ASP A 197 -7.56 7.57 4.99
CA ASP A 197 -8.70 7.84 5.87
C ASP A 197 -8.77 6.85 7.03
N LYS A 198 -8.73 5.55 6.71
CA LYS A 198 -8.80 4.49 7.71
C LYS A 198 -7.58 4.45 8.62
N ALA A 199 -6.38 4.66 8.07
CA ALA A 199 -5.16 4.76 8.87
C ALA A 199 -5.23 5.92 9.87
N GLN A 200 -5.69 7.10 9.43
CA GLN A 200 -5.87 8.27 10.30
C GLN A 200 -6.93 8.03 11.37
N LEU A 201 -8.08 7.43 11.00
CA LEU A 201 -9.14 7.11 11.94
C LEU A 201 -8.64 6.19 13.06
N VAL A 202 -7.98 5.08 12.71
CA VAL A 202 -7.39 4.16 13.70
C VAL A 202 -6.41 4.89 14.61
N ASN A 203 -5.51 5.71 14.05
CA ASN A 203 -4.54 6.45 14.84
C ASN A 203 -5.21 7.47 15.79
N SER A 204 -6.26 8.17 15.35
CA SER A 204 -7.01 9.10 16.19
C SER A 204 -7.75 8.41 17.32
N THR A 205 -8.40 7.27 17.06
CA THR A 205 -9.11 6.51 18.10
C THR A 205 -8.15 6.00 19.18
N ARG A 206 -6.91 5.65 18.81
CA ARG A 206 -5.86 5.31 19.78
C ARG A 206 -5.50 6.47 20.71
N SER A 207 -5.52 7.72 20.22
CA SER A 207 -5.20 8.90 21.02
C SER A 207 -6.34 9.32 21.95
N CYS A 208 -7.60 8.99 21.63
CA CYS A 208 -8.78 9.44 22.39
C CYS A 208 -9.38 8.38 23.33
N GLY A 209 -9.03 7.09 23.19
CA GLY A 209 -9.49 6.03 24.09
C GLY A 209 -10.98 5.64 23.97
N GLU A 210 -11.74 6.22 23.03
CA GLU A 210 -13.18 5.96 22.86
C GLU A 210 -13.49 5.33 21.49
N PHE A 211 -14.03 4.10 21.50
CA PHE A 211 -14.49 3.39 20.31
C PHE A 211 -16.02 3.46 20.21
N HIS A 212 -16.56 4.36 19.40
CA HIS A 212 -17.99 4.31 19.00
C HIS A 212 -18.13 3.51 17.70
N GLY A 213 -17.98 2.19 17.80
CA GLY A 213 -18.14 1.27 16.68
C GLY A 213 -19.59 0.82 16.55
N ASN A 214 -20.35 1.46 15.66
CA ASN A 214 -21.72 1.01 15.33
C ASN A 214 -21.80 0.08 14.09
N ASP A 215 -20.67 -0.27 13.47
CA ASP A 215 -20.64 -1.08 12.23
C ASP A 215 -19.83 -2.38 12.32
N ILE A 216 -19.54 -2.89 13.52
CA ILE A 216 -18.98 -4.25 13.68
C ILE A 216 -19.95 -5.05 14.53
N SER A 217 -20.54 -6.08 13.92
CA SER A 217 -21.48 -7.00 14.55
C SER A 217 -20.96 -7.49 15.90
N SER A 218 -21.78 -7.24 16.92
CA SER A 218 -21.62 -7.60 18.32
C SER A 218 -21.29 -9.08 18.55
N SER A 219 -20.02 -9.40 18.86
CA SER A 219 -19.63 -10.49 19.79
C SER A 219 -18.11 -10.71 19.82
N GLN A 220 -17.28 -9.68 19.96
CA GLN A 220 -15.85 -9.87 20.25
C GLN A 220 -15.37 -8.82 21.25
N SER A 221 -14.62 -9.26 22.26
CA SER A 221 -13.99 -8.41 23.27
C SER A 221 -13.21 -7.29 22.59
N VAL A 222 -13.46 -6.04 22.98
CA VAL A 222 -12.78 -4.86 22.45
C VAL A 222 -11.27 -5.02 22.70
N PRO A 223 -10.41 -5.07 21.67
CA PRO A 223 -8.97 -5.13 21.87
C PRO A 223 -8.51 -3.91 22.66
N ASP A 224 -7.50 -4.05 23.52
CA ASP A 224 -6.82 -2.90 24.11
C ASP A 224 -6.18 -2.06 23.00
N LEU A 225 -6.78 -0.91 22.68
CA LEU A 225 -6.34 -0.02 21.61
C LEU A 225 -4.91 0.52 21.80
N GLY A 226 -4.36 0.45 23.03
CA GLY A 226 -2.96 0.76 23.30
C GLY A 226 -1.98 -0.17 22.57
N SER A 227 -2.44 -1.36 22.16
CA SER A 227 -1.63 -2.41 21.51
C SER A 227 -1.63 -2.39 19.98
N VAL A 228 -2.53 -1.62 19.34
CA VAL A 228 -2.60 -1.53 17.87
C VAL A 228 -1.40 -0.75 17.34
N PRO A 229 -0.74 -1.13 16.22
CA PRO A 229 0.35 -0.34 15.64
C PRO A 229 -0.11 1.02 15.09
N THR A 230 0.82 1.97 14.94
CA THR A 230 0.58 3.22 14.24
C THR A 230 0.49 2.93 12.75
N LEU A 231 -0.64 3.27 12.14
CA LEU A 231 -0.89 2.98 10.74
C LEU A 231 -0.41 4.13 9.85
N HIS A 232 0.30 3.79 8.81
CA HIS A 232 0.69 4.71 7.73
C HIS A 232 0.16 4.17 6.41
N SER A 233 -0.17 5.05 5.48
CA SER A 233 -0.54 4.67 4.12
C SER A 233 0.32 5.44 3.13
N LEU A 234 0.80 4.76 2.09
CA LEU A 234 1.57 5.35 1.01
C LEU A 234 1.18 4.69 -0.31
N PHE A 235 1.12 5.49 -1.37
CA PHE A 235 0.92 4.99 -2.72
C PHE A 235 2.17 5.26 -3.57
N LEU A 236 2.61 4.24 -4.29
CA LEU A 236 3.69 4.30 -5.25
C LEU A 236 3.13 3.98 -6.63
N HIS A 237 3.22 4.94 -7.55
CA HIS A 237 3.05 4.66 -8.96
C HIS A 237 4.37 4.17 -9.56
N VAL A 238 4.34 3.01 -10.20
CA VAL A 238 5.44 2.45 -10.99
C VAL A 238 5.15 2.63 -12.49
N PRO A 239 6.16 2.80 -13.35
CA PRO A 239 5.95 2.83 -14.79
C PRO A 239 5.72 1.41 -15.36
N PRO A 240 5.38 1.26 -16.66
CA PRO A 240 5.37 -0.05 -17.32
C PRO A 240 6.73 -0.74 -17.30
N PHE A 241 6.74 -2.07 -17.47
CA PHE A 241 8.00 -2.84 -17.51
C PHE A 241 8.85 -2.51 -18.75
N GLU A 242 8.23 -2.06 -19.84
CA GLU A 242 8.92 -1.59 -21.04
C GLU A 242 9.71 -0.30 -20.77
N THR A 243 9.31 0.48 -19.76
CA THR A 243 9.99 1.71 -19.35
C THR A 243 11.05 1.41 -18.29
N GLN A 244 10.69 0.65 -17.24
CA GLN A 244 11.61 0.23 -16.18
C GLN A 244 11.38 -1.23 -15.91
N GLY A 245 12.36 -2.08 -16.20
CA GLY A 245 12.23 -3.54 -16.10
C GLY A 245 11.91 -4.02 -14.68
N GLU A 246 11.36 -5.23 -14.59
CA GLU A 246 10.90 -5.85 -13.34
C GLU A 246 11.93 -5.79 -12.20
N ASP A 247 13.17 -6.22 -12.46
CA ASP A 247 14.25 -6.23 -11.46
C ASP A 247 14.50 -4.84 -10.86
N ARG A 248 14.45 -3.81 -11.71
CA ARG A 248 14.65 -2.41 -11.31
C ARG A 248 13.49 -1.90 -10.46
N GLN A 249 12.26 -2.31 -10.78
CA GLN A 249 11.10 -1.98 -9.96
C GLN A 249 11.07 -2.74 -8.62
N LEU A 250 11.47 -4.02 -8.59
CA LEU A 250 11.64 -4.79 -7.36
C LEU A 250 12.71 -4.14 -6.46
N GLU A 251 13.86 -3.77 -7.03
CA GLU A 251 14.90 -3.03 -6.32
C GLU A 251 14.34 -1.73 -5.73
N PHE A 252 13.54 -0.99 -6.50
CA PHE A 252 12.92 0.24 -6.01
C PHE A 252 12.03 -0.01 -4.79
N VAL A 253 11.14 -1.00 -4.87
CA VAL A 253 10.23 -1.34 -3.75
C VAL A 253 11.02 -1.74 -2.51
N VAL A 254 12.08 -2.55 -2.65
CA VAL A 254 12.97 -2.94 -1.55
C VAL A 254 13.65 -1.72 -0.92
N LYS A 255 14.19 -0.81 -1.73
CA LYS A 255 14.88 0.40 -1.25
C LYS A 255 13.89 1.38 -0.61
N LEU A 256 12.66 1.47 -1.13
CA LEU A 256 11.59 2.28 -0.54
C LEU A 256 11.20 1.75 0.84
N ILE A 257 11.00 0.43 0.97
CA ILE A 257 10.75 -0.22 2.27
C ILE A 257 11.89 0.10 3.26
N LYS A 258 13.16 -0.05 2.85
CA LYS A 258 14.31 0.29 3.70
C LYS A 258 14.33 1.77 4.12
N ALA A 259 14.02 2.68 3.19
CA ALA A 259 13.97 4.12 3.46
C ALA A 259 12.84 4.48 4.45
N ILE A 260 11.66 3.87 4.31
CA ILE A 260 10.53 4.07 5.23
C ILE A 260 10.87 3.53 6.63
N ARG A 261 11.48 2.34 6.72
CA ARG A 261 11.94 1.78 8.00
C ARG A 261 12.92 2.73 8.70
N LYS A 262 13.94 3.21 7.99
CA LYS A 262 14.91 4.20 8.51
C LYS A 262 14.21 5.48 8.99
N GLN A 263 13.20 5.96 8.26
CA GLN A 263 12.45 7.15 8.62
C GLN A 263 11.62 6.96 9.91
N LEU A 264 10.99 5.80 10.08
CA LEU A 264 10.10 5.53 11.22
C LEU A 264 10.85 5.03 12.47
N SER A 265 11.98 4.35 12.31
CA SER A 265 12.83 3.92 13.44
C SER A 265 13.65 5.06 14.06
N ALA A 266 13.64 6.25 13.46
CA ALA A 266 14.31 7.44 13.97
C ALA A 266 13.40 8.34 14.84
N VAL A 267 12.14 7.93 15.02
CA VAL A 267 11.09 8.63 15.80
C VAL A 267 10.96 7.95 17.15
#